data_AF-A0A1F4AWX2-F1
#
_entry.id   AF-A0A1F4AWX2-F1
#
_cell.length_a   1.000
_cell.length_b   1.000
_cell.length_c   1.000
_cell.angle_alpha   90.00
_cell.angle_beta   90.00
_cell.angle_gamma   90.00
#
_symmetry.space_group_name_H-M   'P 1'
#
loop_
_entity.id
_entity.type
_entity.pdbx_description
1 polymer ?
#
loop_
_entity_poly.entity_id
_entity_poly.type
_entity_poly.pdbx_seq_one_letter_code
_entity_poly.pdbx_strand_id
1 'polypeptide(L)'
;MNARRIAAIWLGALALALATAGAFGQTPLRGEIVRLDPPRPVATGERIEVIEFFYYGCPICYELEPHMTRWLATQAPGYVALRRIPTLSSEGWETLAKLYYTLEATGDISRLHWLIYDNFHFDGKPLNEEKVMLDWVGQNGIDANKFTQIYGSQEIKAKIAHSRELMTAYG
;
A
#
# COMPACT_ATOMS: atom_id res chain seq x y z
N MET A 1 -28.81 -48.17 -29.56
CA MET A 1 -27.70 -47.70 -28.69
C MET A 1 -28.27 -47.58 -27.27
N ASN A 2 -27.81 -48.39 -26.31
CA ASN A 2 -28.48 -48.55 -25.00
C ASN A 2 -28.40 -47.28 -24.14
N ALA A 3 -29.51 -46.90 -23.49
CA ALA A 3 -29.61 -45.74 -22.61
C ALA A 3 -28.52 -45.69 -21.51
N ARG A 4 -28.06 -46.86 -21.05
CA ARG A 4 -26.94 -47.02 -20.13
C ARG A 4 -25.60 -46.50 -20.68
N ARG A 5 -25.35 -46.65 -21.98
CA ARG A 5 -24.13 -46.15 -22.64
C ARG A 5 -24.19 -44.64 -22.82
N ILE A 6 -25.38 -44.09 -23.08
CA ILE A 6 -25.58 -42.63 -23.21
C ILE A 6 -25.37 -41.96 -21.85
N ALA A 7 -25.97 -42.49 -20.77
CA ALA A 7 -25.78 -41.96 -19.41
C ALA A 7 -24.32 -41.99 -18.95
N ALA A 8 -23.57 -43.05 -19.27
CA ALA A 8 -22.15 -43.15 -18.95
C ALA A 8 -21.28 -42.11 -19.69
N ILE A 9 -21.63 -41.78 -20.94
CA ILE A 9 -20.94 -40.76 -21.73
C ILE A 9 -21.21 -39.35 -21.17
N TRP A 10 -22.45 -39.06 -20.76
CA TRP A 10 -22.80 -37.76 -20.16
C TRP A 10 -22.20 -37.57 -18.76
N LEU A 11 -22.14 -38.62 -17.93
CA LEU A 11 -21.46 -38.57 -16.62
C LEU A 11 -19.95 -38.37 -16.76
N GLY A 12 -19.32 -39.01 -17.76
CA GLY A 12 -17.91 -38.79 -18.07
C GLY A 12 -17.60 -37.37 -18.55
N ALA A 13 -18.48 -36.79 -19.37
CA ALA A 13 -18.33 -35.41 -19.85
C ALA A 13 -18.49 -34.37 -18.73
N LEU A 14 -19.38 -34.59 -17.77
CA LEU A 14 -19.57 -33.70 -16.63
C LEU A 14 -18.39 -33.77 -15.63
N ALA A 15 -17.83 -34.96 -15.41
CA ALA A 15 -16.64 -35.12 -14.58
C ALA A 15 -15.39 -34.47 -15.20
N LEU A 16 -15.28 -34.47 -16.54
CA LEU A 16 -14.19 -33.82 -17.25
C LEU A 16 -14.31 -32.27 -17.26
N ALA A 17 -15.55 -31.74 -17.27
CA ALA A 17 -15.81 -30.30 -17.20
C ALA A 17 -15.57 -29.71 -15.79
N LEU A 18 -15.69 -30.51 -14.73
CA LEU A 18 -15.39 -30.10 -13.35
C LEU A 18 -13.89 -30.12 -13.04
N ALA A 19 -13.08 -30.85 -13.81
CA ALA A 19 -11.63 -30.95 -13.60
C ALA A 19 -10.83 -29.75 -14.15
N THR A 20 -11.42 -28.90 -14.99
CA THR A 20 -10.74 -27.74 -15.60
C THR A 20 -10.93 -26.43 -14.85
N ALA A 21 -11.75 -26.40 -13.78
CA ALA A 21 -12.02 -25.19 -13.00
C ALA A 21 -10.96 -24.89 -11.90
N GLY A 22 -9.94 -25.73 -11.74
CA GLY A 22 -9.04 -25.71 -10.57
C GLY A 22 -7.64 -25.14 -10.78
N ALA A 23 -7.28 -24.68 -11.98
CA ALA A 23 -5.92 -24.18 -12.25
C ALA A 23 -5.91 -22.66 -12.44
N PHE A 24 -6.15 -21.91 -11.36
CA PHE A 24 -5.55 -20.59 -11.25
C PHE A 24 -4.04 -20.82 -11.17
N GLY A 25 -3.37 -20.80 -12.31
CA GLY A 25 -1.92 -20.83 -12.37
C GLY A 25 -1.39 -19.71 -11.49
N GLN A 26 -0.74 -20.07 -10.39
CA GLN A 26 0.10 -19.14 -9.66
C GLN A 26 1.26 -18.84 -10.60
N THR A 27 1.15 -17.75 -11.37
CA THR A 27 2.31 -17.20 -12.06
C THR A 27 3.38 -17.02 -11.00
N PRO A 28 4.52 -17.72 -11.07
CA PRO A 28 5.54 -17.58 -10.04
C PRO A 28 5.94 -16.11 -10.03
N LEU A 29 5.68 -15.45 -8.90
CA LEU A 29 6.08 -14.06 -8.70
C LEU A 29 7.59 -14.02 -8.93
N ARG A 30 8.03 -13.15 -9.85
CA ARG A 30 9.44 -12.92 -10.14
C ARG A 30 10.04 -12.24 -8.90
N GLY A 31 10.52 -13.03 -7.95
CA GLY A 31 11.12 -12.57 -6.70
C GLY A 31 11.16 -13.69 -5.66
N GLU A 32 12.15 -13.64 -4.76
CA GLU A 32 12.21 -14.55 -3.62
C GLU A 32 11.18 -14.10 -2.57
N ILE A 33 10.15 -14.92 -2.34
CA ILE A 33 9.15 -14.66 -1.31
C ILE A 33 9.66 -15.26 -0.01
N VAL A 34 9.92 -14.41 0.98
CA VAL A 34 10.30 -14.85 2.33
C VAL A 34 9.05 -14.98 3.18
N ARG A 35 8.81 -16.20 3.71
CA ARG A 35 7.77 -16.41 4.71
C ARG A 35 8.33 -16.08 6.09
N LEU A 36 7.70 -15.14 6.78
CA LEU A 36 8.04 -14.83 8.17
C LEU A 36 7.48 -15.90 9.12
N ASP A 37 8.32 -16.41 10.01
CA ASP A 37 7.95 -17.33 11.09
C ASP A 37 8.60 -16.85 12.41
N PRO A 38 7.81 -16.42 13.42
CA PRO A 38 6.35 -16.45 13.47
C PRO A 38 5.67 -15.39 12.58
N PRO A 39 4.39 -15.60 12.20
CA PRO A 39 3.62 -14.59 11.47
C PRO A 39 3.48 -13.30 12.30
N ARG A 40 3.39 -12.17 11.61
CA ARG A 40 3.17 -10.86 12.25
C ARG A 40 1.67 -10.59 12.44
N PRO A 41 1.28 -9.92 13.54
CA PRO A 41 -0.11 -9.53 13.75
C PRO A 41 -0.52 -8.49 12.71
N VAL A 42 -1.77 -8.59 12.24
CA VAL A 42 -2.38 -7.64 11.30
C VAL A 42 -3.14 -6.54 12.05
N ALA A 43 -3.21 -5.32 11.51
CA ALA A 43 -4.02 -4.24 12.09
C ALA A 43 -5.39 -4.07 11.40
N THR A 44 -5.68 -4.88 10.37
CA THR A 44 -6.89 -4.73 9.53
C THR A 44 -8.03 -5.66 9.95
N GLY A 45 -7.92 -6.29 11.13
CA GLY A 45 -8.91 -7.20 11.68
C GLY A 45 -8.94 -8.52 10.91
N GLU A 46 -10.13 -8.89 10.41
CA GLU A 46 -10.34 -10.11 9.64
C GLU A 46 -9.93 -9.98 8.16
N ARG A 47 -9.59 -8.77 7.71
CA ARG A 47 -9.15 -8.53 6.33
C ARG A 47 -7.71 -9.01 6.13
N ILE A 48 -7.40 -9.40 4.89
CA ILE A 48 -6.03 -9.68 4.49
C ILE A 48 -5.30 -8.34 4.39
N GLU A 49 -4.29 -8.17 5.23
CA GLU A 49 -3.42 -6.99 5.23
C GLU A 49 -2.37 -7.10 4.13
N VAL A 50 -2.31 -6.07 3.30
CA VAL A 50 -1.20 -5.84 2.38
C VAL A 50 -0.50 -4.58 2.85
N ILE A 51 0.79 -4.69 3.17
CA ILE A 51 1.59 -3.54 3.58
C ILE A 51 2.52 -3.14 2.44
N GLU A 52 2.48 -1.88 2.07
CA GLU A 52 3.48 -1.24 1.23
C GLU A 52 4.39 -0.37 2.10
N PHE A 53 5.66 -0.77 2.20
CA PHE A 53 6.71 0.08 2.75
C PHE A 53 7.24 0.99 1.65
N PHE A 54 7.13 2.31 1.82
CA PHE A 54 7.46 3.26 0.75
C PHE A 54 8.26 4.47 1.25
N TYR A 55 8.80 5.22 0.29
CA TYR A 55 9.42 6.53 0.50
C TYR A 55 9.14 7.40 -0.73
N TYR A 56 8.78 8.66 -0.57
CA TYR A 56 8.39 9.51 -1.69
C TYR A 56 9.49 9.77 -2.71
N GLY A 57 10.76 9.72 -2.30
CA GLY A 57 11.90 9.88 -3.22
C GLY A 57 12.40 8.57 -3.86
N CYS A 58 11.70 7.45 -3.65
CA CYS A 58 12.07 6.14 -4.19
C CYS A 58 11.49 5.96 -5.61
N PRO A 59 12.33 5.89 -6.68
CA PRO A 59 11.84 5.78 -8.06
C PRO A 59 10.96 4.55 -8.31
N ILE A 60 11.34 3.40 -7.73
CA ILE A 60 10.58 2.16 -7.89
C ILE A 60 9.22 2.23 -7.19
N CYS A 61 9.16 2.93 -6.05
CA CYS A 61 7.92 3.12 -5.31
C CYS A 61 6.95 3.99 -6.14
N TYR A 62 7.47 5.06 -6.77
CA TYR A 62 6.69 5.88 -7.70
C TYR A 62 6.20 5.10 -8.93
N GLU A 63 7.06 4.28 -9.53
CA GLU A 63 6.67 3.42 -10.65
C GLU A 63 5.60 2.38 -10.26
N LEU A 64 5.59 1.90 -9.02
CA LEU A 64 4.63 0.93 -8.51
C LEU A 64 3.23 1.51 -8.29
N GLU A 65 3.13 2.74 -7.79
CA GLU A 65 1.86 3.38 -7.42
C GLU A 65 0.73 3.30 -8.48
N PRO A 66 0.95 3.53 -9.79
CA PRO A 66 -0.12 3.38 -10.79
C PRO A 66 -0.59 1.92 -10.94
N HIS A 67 0.30 0.95 -10.72
CA HIS A 67 -0.05 -0.48 -10.75
C HIS A 67 -0.82 -0.86 -9.48
N MET A 68 -0.36 -0.43 -8.31
CA MET A 68 -1.01 -0.66 -7.02
C MET A 68 -2.43 -0.06 -6.99
N THR A 69 -2.56 1.19 -7.43
CA THR A 69 -3.84 1.90 -7.50
C THR A 69 -4.82 1.20 -8.43
N ARG A 70 -4.37 0.78 -9.62
CA ARG A 70 -5.21 0.04 -10.57
C ARG A 70 -5.65 -1.31 -10.00
N TRP A 71 -4.73 -2.05 -9.39
CA TRP A 71 -5.04 -3.34 -8.77
C TRP A 71 -6.08 -3.18 -7.67
N LEU A 72 -5.91 -2.20 -6.78
CA LEU A 72 -6.90 -1.88 -5.73
C LEU A 72 -8.28 -1.55 -6.28
N ALA A 73 -8.35 -0.80 -7.38
CA ALA A 73 -9.62 -0.35 -7.94
C ALA A 73 -10.36 -1.43 -8.76
N THR A 74 -9.64 -2.41 -9.31
CA THR A 74 -10.22 -3.30 -10.35
C THR A 74 -10.10 -4.79 -10.06
N GLN A 75 -9.18 -5.21 -9.19
CA GLN A 75 -8.82 -6.61 -9.02
C GLN A 75 -8.78 -7.05 -7.55
N ALA A 76 -8.44 -6.14 -6.62
CA ALA A 76 -8.34 -6.47 -5.21
C ALA A 76 -9.70 -6.94 -4.67
N PRO A 77 -9.78 -8.14 -4.05
CA PRO A 77 -10.99 -8.57 -3.38
C PRO A 77 -11.39 -7.63 -2.23
N GLY A 78 -12.68 -7.49 -1.95
CA GLY A 78 -13.17 -6.59 -0.90
C GLY A 78 -12.70 -6.92 0.53
N TYR A 79 -12.18 -8.13 0.75
CA TYR A 79 -11.57 -8.55 2.01
C TYR A 79 -10.09 -8.18 2.14
N VAL A 80 -9.51 -7.45 1.17
CA VAL A 80 -8.12 -6.97 1.22
C VAL A 80 -8.08 -5.53 1.73
N ALA A 81 -7.04 -5.21 2.49
CA ALA A 81 -6.78 -3.88 3.02
C ALA A 81 -5.33 -3.49 2.77
N LEU A 82 -5.10 -2.49 1.91
CA LEU A 82 -3.77 -1.90 1.75
C LEU A 82 -3.50 -0.90 2.89
N ARG A 83 -2.32 -1.03 3.50
CA ARG A 83 -1.73 -0.04 4.38
C ARG A 83 -0.40 0.41 3.79
N ARG A 84 -0.20 1.73 3.72
CA ARG A 84 1.09 2.31 3.37
C ARG A 84 1.82 2.72 4.64
N ILE A 85 3.08 2.32 4.75
CA ILE A 85 3.95 2.61 5.88
C ILE A 85 5.19 3.33 5.34
N PRO A 86 5.34 4.64 5.60
CA PRO A 86 6.56 5.35 5.25
C PRO A 86 7.77 4.73 5.95
N THR A 87 8.85 4.53 5.21
CA THR A 87 10.12 4.06 5.73
C THR A 87 10.94 5.21 6.30
N LEU A 88 11.84 4.91 7.25
CA LEU A 88 12.51 5.90 8.10
C LEU A 88 14.02 5.65 8.17
N SER A 89 14.77 6.18 7.21
CA SER A 89 16.24 5.99 7.12
C SER A 89 17.07 7.23 7.47
N SER A 90 16.44 8.41 7.55
CA SER A 90 17.10 9.69 7.88
C SER A 90 16.09 10.69 8.46
N GLU A 91 16.57 11.81 9.00
CA GLU A 91 15.69 12.90 9.46
C GLU A 91 14.81 13.45 8.32
N GLY A 92 15.36 13.58 7.11
CA GLY A 92 14.58 14.01 5.95
C GLY A 92 13.47 13.03 5.56
N TRP A 93 13.69 11.72 5.73
CA TRP A 93 12.64 10.72 5.52
C TRP A 93 11.58 10.79 6.61
N GLU A 94 11.98 11.08 7.85
CA GLU A 94 11.04 11.30 8.95
C GLU A 94 10.15 12.52 8.70
N THR A 95 10.69 13.64 8.20
CA THR A 95 9.87 14.79 7.77
C THR A 95 8.78 14.38 6.79
N LEU A 96 9.12 13.56 5.79
CA LEU A 96 8.17 13.07 4.78
C LEU A 96 7.17 12.05 5.33
N ALA A 97 7.60 11.19 6.26
CA ALA A 97 6.71 10.26 6.94
C ALA A 97 5.68 11.01 7.80
N LYS A 98 6.11 12.05 8.51
CA LYS A 98 5.21 12.93 9.28
C LYS A 98 4.26 13.67 8.34
N LEU A 99 4.73 14.15 7.18
CA LEU A 99 3.86 14.71 6.13
C LEU A 99 2.78 13.70 5.71
N TYR A 100 3.15 12.47 5.35
CA TYR A 100 2.19 11.41 4.99
C TYR A 100 1.13 11.19 6.08
N TYR A 101 1.55 10.97 7.32
CA TYR A 101 0.61 10.70 8.41
C TYR A 101 -0.25 11.90 8.79
N THR A 102 0.27 13.11 8.65
CA THR A 102 -0.51 14.33 8.89
C THR A 102 -1.59 14.48 7.82
N LEU A 103 -1.28 14.21 6.55
CA LEU A 103 -2.26 14.22 5.46
C LEU A 103 -3.31 13.11 5.59
N GLU A 104 -2.93 11.96 6.14
CA GLU A 104 -3.88 10.89 6.49
C GLU A 104 -4.85 11.39 7.57
N ALA A 105 -4.33 12.03 8.62
CA ALA A 105 -5.14 12.56 9.73
C ALA A 105 -6.04 13.73 9.31
N THR A 106 -5.64 14.56 8.35
CA THR A 106 -6.48 15.65 7.82
C THR A 106 -7.44 15.21 6.72
N GLY A 107 -7.29 13.98 6.19
CA GLY A 107 -8.08 13.47 5.07
C GLY A 107 -7.63 13.98 3.70
N ASP A 108 -6.47 14.63 3.61
CA ASP A 108 -5.92 15.20 2.37
C ASP A 108 -5.06 14.21 1.57
N ILE A 109 -4.73 13.05 2.14
CA ILE A 109 -3.79 12.10 1.53
C ILE A 109 -4.22 11.69 0.12
N SER A 110 -5.51 11.40 -0.11
CA SER A 110 -6.02 11.00 -1.43
C SER A 110 -5.81 12.05 -2.52
N ARG A 111 -5.72 13.33 -2.14
CA ARG A 111 -5.53 14.45 -3.06
C ARG A 111 -4.05 14.77 -3.28
N LEU A 112 -3.25 14.67 -2.24
CA LEU A 112 -1.87 15.17 -2.25
C LEU A 112 -0.79 14.10 -2.38
N HIS A 113 -1.12 12.83 -2.18
CA HIS A 113 -0.13 11.74 -2.26
C HIS A 113 0.63 11.73 -3.59
N TRP A 114 -0.10 11.82 -4.71
CA TRP A 114 0.50 11.84 -6.04
C TRP A 114 1.32 13.10 -6.30
N LEU A 115 0.86 14.28 -5.85
CA LEU A 115 1.58 15.54 -6.03
C LEU A 115 2.92 15.57 -5.25
N ILE A 116 3.02 14.85 -4.13
CA ILE A 116 4.29 14.72 -3.40
C ILE A 116 5.27 13.85 -4.19
N TYR A 117 4.80 12.73 -4.74
CA TYR A 117 5.61 11.92 -5.64
C TYR A 117 6.08 12.72 -6.86
N ASP A 118 5.16 13.38 -7.56
CA ASP A 118 5.49 14.23 -8.71
C ASP A 118 6.54 15.28 -8.35
N ASN A 119 6.45 15.88 -7.16
CA ASN A 119 7.45 16.83 -6.70
C ASN A 119 8.85 16.20 -6.60
N PHE A 120 8.99 14.98 -6.07
CA PHE A 120 10.30 14.33 -5.96
C PHE A 120 10.85 13.83 -7.29
N HIS A 121 9.97 13.47 -8.23
CA HIS A 121 10.37 12.88 -9.50
C HIS A 121 10.48 13.88 -10.66
N PHE A 122 9.92 15.10 -10.51
CA PHE A 122 9.93 16.13 -11.56
C PHE A 122 10.26 17.55 -11.05
N ASP A 123 9.61 18.04 -9.99
CA ASP A 123 9.72 19.48 -9.61
C ASP A 123 10.97 19.82 -8.78
N GLY A 124 11.42 18.88 -7.96
CA GLY A 124 12.65 18.98 -7.18
C GLY A 124 12.62 19.91 -5.96
N LYS A 125 11.44 20.35 -5.46
CA LYS A 125 11.41 21.11 -4.19
C LYS A 125 11.83 20.19 -3.03
N PRO A 126 12.69 20.64 -2.11
CA PRO A 126 13.18 19.81 -1.01
C PRO A 126 12.12 19.68 0.09
N LEU A 127 11.05 18.91 -0.15
CA LEU A 127 9.98 18.68 0.83
C LEU A 127 10.41 17.87 2.06
N ASN A 128 11.64 17.36 2.06
CA ASN A 128 12.30 16.79 3.25
C ASN A 128 12.77 17.87 4.24
N GLU A 129 12.75 19.16 3.84
CA GLU A 129 12.95 20.30 4.73
C GLU A 129 11.61 20.83 5.23
N GLU A 130 11.42 20.85 6.56
CA GLU A 130 10.13 21.14 7.18
C GLU A 130 9.54 22.49 6.76
N LYS A 131 10.36 23.55 6.68
CA LYS A 131 9.89 24.87 6.27
C LYS A 131 9.35 24.85 4.83
N VAL A 132 10.06 24.20 3.90
CA VAL A 132 9.66 24.10 2.49
C VAL A 132 8.40 23.24 2.36
N MET A 133 8.31 22.17 3.15
CA MET A 133 7.13 21.31 3.23
C MET A 133 5.89 22.08 3.71
N LEU A 134 5.99 22.87 4.78
CA LEU A 134 4.88 23.68 5.30
C LEU A 134 4.40 24.73 4.28
N ASP A 135 5.34 25.40 3.61
CA ASP A 135 5.02 26.35 2.53
C ASP A 135 4.29 25.64 1.37
N TRP A 136 4.74 24.44 0.98
CA TRP A 136 4.11 23.62 -0.07
C TRP A 136 2.70 23.15 0.31
N VAL A 137 2.52 22.71 1.56
CA VAL A 137 1.22 22.31 2.12
C VAL A 137 0.21 23.47 2.05
N GLY A 138 0.65 24.68 2.43
CA GLY A 138 -0.16 25.90 2.32
C GLY A 138 -0.52 26.27 0.88
N GLN A 139 0.43 26.19 -0.05
CA GLN A 139 0.19 26.39 -1.49
C GLN A 139 -0.81 25.39 -2.07
N ASN A 140 -0.93 24.21 -1.45
CA ASN A 140 -1.88 23.17 -1.81
C ASN A 140 -3.21 23.26 -1.03
N GLY A 141 -3.51 24.43 -0.45
CA GLY A 141 -4.83 24.75 0.10
C GLY A 141 -5.13 24.14 1.48
N ILE A 142 -4.11 23.65 2.18
CA ILE A 142 -4.26 23.19 3.58
C ILE A 142 -4.01 24.36 4.53
N ASP A 143 -4.81 24.46 5.60
CA ASP A 143 -4.56 25.40 6.69
C ASP A 143 -3.23 25.05 7.39
N ALA A 144 -2.22 25.88 7.18
CA ALA A 144 -0.87 25.65 7.69
C ALA A 144 -0.81 25.60 9.23
N ASN A 145 -1.66 26.36 9.94
CA ASN A 145 -1.68 26.36 11.40
C ASN A 145 -2.24 25.04 11.92
N LYS A 146 -3.39 24.61 11.38
CA LYS A 146 -4.00 23.31 11.73
C LYS A 146 -3.06 22.16 11.39
N PHE A 147 -2.44 22.21 10.21
CA PHE A 147 -1.49 21.18 9.80
C PHE A 147 -0.30 21.11 10.76
N THR A 148 0.31 22.25 11.09
CA THR A 148 1.48 22.31 12.00
C THR A 148 1.15 21.74 13.39
N GLN A 149 -0.05 22.02 13.91
CA GLN A 149 -0.52 21.46 15.18
C GLN A 149 -0.60 19.93 15.15
N ILE A 150 -1.18 19.36 14.08
CA ILE A 150 -1.30 17.89 13.93
C ILE A 150 0.07 17.28 13.69
N TYR A 151 0.88 17.86 12.81
CA TYR A 151 2.23 17.42 12.47
C TYR A 151 3.17 17.32 13.70
N GLY A 152 3.03 18.24 14.66
CA GLY A 152 3.77 18.24 15.93
C GLY A 152 3.17 17.38 17.05
N SER A 153 2.01 16.76 16.81
CA SER A 153 1.23 16.08 17.85
C SER A 153 1.84 14.77 18.34
N GLN A 154 1.39 14.32 19.52
CA GLN A 154 1.78 13.02 20.05
C GLN A 154 1.29 11.85 19.20
N GLU A 155 0.16 12.01 18.50
CA GLU A 155 -0.36 11.00 17.58
C GLU A 155 0.62 10.74 16.43
N ILE A 156 1.12 11.81 15.79
CA ILE A 156 2.08 11.67 14.69
C ILE A 156 3.39 11.08 15.20
N LYS A 157 3.88 11.49 16.38
CA LYS A 157 5.06 10.88 17.01
C LYS A 157 4.87 9.37 17.26
N ALA A 158 3.69 8.95 17.71
CA ALA A 158 3.37 7.54 17.92
C ALA A 158 3.34 6.76 16.60
N LYS A 159 2.76 7.34 15.52
CA LYS A 159 2.78 6.72 14.19
C LYS A 159 4.21 6.52 13.67
N ILE A 160 5.09 7.52 13.83
CA ILE A 160 6.51 7.40 13.46
C ILE A 160 7.22 6.30 14.26
N ALA A 161 7.04 6.25 15.58
CA ALA A 161 7.61 5.19 16.40
C ALA A 161 7.14 3.81 15.92
N HIS A 162 5.85 3.66 15.63
CA HIS A 162 5.27 2.42 15.13
C HIS A 162 5.80 2.03 13.75
N SER A 163 6.05 2.97 12.83
CA SER A 163 6.69 2.67 11.55
C SER A 163 8.09 2.06 11.75
N ARG A 164 8.88 2.56 12.71
CA ARG A 164 10.20 2.00 13.03
C ARG A 164 10.10 0.57 13.57
N GLU A 165 9.12 0.32 14.44
CA GLU A 165 8.83 -1.03 14.95
C GLU A 165 8.45 -1.99 13.81
N LEU A 166 7.58 -1.56 12.90
CA LEU A 166 7.17 -2.36 11.75
C LEU A 166 8.34 -2.65 10.82
N MET A 167 9.16 -1.65 10.47
CA MET A 167 10.36 -1.89 9.66
C MET A 167 11.24 -2.97 10.30
N THR A 168 11.52 -2.85 11.60
CA THR A 168 12.32 -3.85 12.33
C THR A 168 11.67 -5.24 12.34
N ALA A 169 10.33 -5.30 12.46
CA ALA A 169 9.59 -6.56 12.53
C ALA A 169 9.52 -7.30 11.18
N TYR A 170 9.58 -6.56 10.06
CA TYR A 170 9.44 -7.11 8.71
C TYR A 170 10.77 -7.26 7.94
N GLY A 171 11.88 -6.73 8.48
CA GLY A 171 13.24 -6.93 7.95
C GLY A 171 13.64 -5.85 6.96
#